data_AF-A0A7C4VIC7-F1
#
_entry.id   AF-A0A7C4VIC7-F1
#
_cell.length_a   1.000
_cell.length_b   1.000
_cell.length_c   1.000
_cell.angle_alpha   90.00
_cell.angle_beta   90.00
_cell.angle_gamma   90.00
#
_symmetry.space_group_name_H-M   'P 1'
#
loop_
_entity.id
_entity.type
_entity.pdbx_description
1 polymer ?
#
loop_
_entity_poly.entity_id
_entity_poly.type
_entity_poly.pdbx_seq_one_letter_code
_entity_poly.pdbx_strand_id
1 'polypeptide(L)'
;EMTDTVDLVVVGAFHGRGKRAGTYGALLLAAYNPESDTFETVTKCGTGFTDDDLAKLPQMLKPHVIGHRHPRVNSLLEADVWLEPKIVLEILGAEITLSPIHTCAMNAIRQGSGLAIRFPRFTGNYRIDKAAEDATTTNEIVEMYQKQLKKIAES
;
A
#
# COMPACT_ATOMS: atom_id res chain seq x y z
N GLU A 1 -11.50 14.58 -6.54
CA GLU A 1 -10.19 14.15 -6.00
C GLU A 1 -10.37 13.68 -4.56
N MET A 2 -9.71 12.59 -4.20
CA MET A 2 -9.54 12.17 -2.81
C MET A 2 -8.57 13.16 -2.16
N THR A 3 -9.05 13.86 -1.13
CA THR A 3 -8.25 14.82 -0.35
C THR A 3 -7.65 14.17 0.90
N ASP A 4 -8.05 12.93 1.18
CA ASP A 4 -7.71 12.21 2.40
C ASP A 4 -6.46 11.32 2.19
N THR A 5 -5.62 11.23 3.22
CA THR A 5 -4.50 10.29 3.27
C THR A 5 -4.95 8.96 3.86
N VAL A 6 -4.17 7.91 3.61
CA VAL A 6 -4.32 6.60 4.24
C VAL A 6 -2.99 6.13 4.80
N ASP A 7 -3.03 5.39 5.89
CA ASP A 7 -1.85 4.79 6.50
C ASP A 7 -1.74 3.34 6.02
N LEU A 8 -0.68 3.01 5.30
CA LEU A 8 -0.52 1.68 4.69
C LEU A 8 0.76 1.00 5.15
N VAL A 9 0.70 -0.31 5.28
CA VAL A 9 1.83 -1.14 5.73
C VAL A 9 2.70 -1.52 4.54
N VAL A 10 4.02 -1.39 4.69
CA VAL A 10 5.00 -1.90 3.73
C VAL A 10 5.11 -3.41 3.87
N VAL A 11 4.77 -4.14 2.80
CA VAL A 11 4.79 -5.61 2.78
C VAL A 11 5.75 -6.19 1.74
N GLY A 12 6.23 -5.35 0.82
CA GLY A 12 7.12 -5.76 -0.25
C GLY A 12 7.82 -4.58 -0.90
N ALA A 13 8.84 -4.84 -1.70
CA ALA A 13 9.51 -3.84 -2.53
C ALA A 13 9.89 -4.41 -3.90
N PHE A 14 9.99 -3.50 -4.88
CA PHE A 14 10.43 -3.78 -6.24
C PHE A 14 11.74 -3.05 -6.51
N HIS A 15 12.70 -3.71 -7.15
CA HIS A 15 13.99 -3.10 -7.45
C HIS A 15 13.84 -1.95 -8.44
N GLY A 16 14.56 -0.86 -8.16
CA GLY A 16 14.62 0.28 -9.06
C GLY A 16 15.39 -0.07 -10.33
N ARG A 17 15.01 0.57 -11.43
CA ARG A 17 15.68 0.46 -12.73
C ARG A 17 16.26 1.82 -13.13
N GLY A 18 17.26 1.83 -14.01
CA GLY A 18 17.86 3.06 -14.54
C GLY A 18 18.49 3.92 -13.44
N LYS A 19 18.05 5.19 -13.31
CA LYS A 19 18.56 6.13 -12.29
C LYS A 19 18.35 5.66 -10.84
N ARG A 20 17.45 4.69 -10.62
CA ARG A 20 17.20 4.06 -9.30
C ARG A 20 17.80 2.66 -9.18
N ALA A 21 18.70 2.27 -10.09
CA ALA A 21 19.41 1.00 -9.98
C ALA A 21 20.21 0.97 -8.66
N GLY A 22 20.05 -0.11 -7.88
CA GLY A 22 20.68 -0.26 -6.56
C GLY A 22 19.83 0.19 -5.37
N THR A 23 18.64 0.76 -5.60
CA THR A 23 17.63 1.00 -4.55
C THR A 23 16.28 0.37 -4.93
N TYR A 24 15.20 0.73 -4.23
CA TYR A 24 13.83 0.32 -4.53
C TYR A 24 13.15 1.32 -5.45
N GLY A 25 12.50 0.81 -6.50
CA GLY A 25 11.72 1.59 -7.46
C GLY A 25 10.31 1.88 -6.96
N ALA A 26 9.73 0.93 -6.24
CA ALA A 26 8.42 1.07 -5.62
C ALA A 26 8.29 0.14 -4.40
N LEU A 27 7.48 0.55 -3.43
CA LEU A 27 7.05 -0.26 -2.29
C LEU A 27 5.66 -0.84 -2.57
N LEU A 28 5.45 -2.10 -2.20
CA LEU A 28 4.14 -2.74 -2.17
C LEU A 28 3.48 -2.45 -0.83
N LEU A 29 2.32 -1.81 -0.87
CA LEU A 29 1.62 -1.32 0.31
C LEU A 29 0.27 -2.01 0.49
N ALA A 30 -0.09 -2.27 1.74
CA ALA A 30 -1.28 -3.02 2.12
C ALA A 30 -2.10 -2.31 3.19
N ALA A 31 -3.42 -2.49 3.11
CA ALA A 31 -4.38 -2.14 4.16
C ALA A 31 -4.54 -3.32 5.12
N TYR A 32 -4.96 -3.07 6.36
CA TYR A 32 -5.18 -4.13 7.34
C TYR A 32 -6.63 -4.65 7.32
N ASN A 33 -6.82 -5.96 7.31
CA ASN A 33 -8.11 -6.59 7.44
C ASN A 33 -8.23 -7.22 8.84
N PRO A 34 -8.96 -6.60 9.77
CA PRO A 34 -9.10 -7.11 11.14
C PRO A 34 -9.93 -8.39 11.24
N GLU A 35 -10.77 -8.71 10.24
CA GLU A 35 -11.62 -9.91 10.26
C GLU A 35 -10.82 -11.18 9.98
N SER A 36 -9.81 -11.08 9.12
CA SER A 36 -8.94 -12.19 8.73
C SER A 36 -7.54 -12.13 9.35
N ASP A 37 -7.23 -11.05 10.08
CA ASP A 37 -5.89 -10.74 10.59
C ASP A 37 -4.81 -10.75 9.48
N THR A 38 -5.13 -10.13 8.33
CA THR A 38 -4.24 -10.07 7.17
C THR A 38 -4.02 -8.66 6.64
N PHE A 39 -2.93 -8.48 5.90
CA PHE A 39 -2.56 -7.28 5.17
C PHE A 39 -2.83 -7.49 3.68
N GLU A 40 -3.81 -6.77 3.15
CA GLU A 40 -4.27 -6.90 1.79
C GLU A 40 -3.69 -5.79 0.91
N THR A 41 -2.95 -6.16 -0.13
CA THR A 41 -2.29 -5.17 -0.99
C THR A 41 -3.30 -4.27 -1.68
N VAL A 42 -3.01 -2.97 -1.67
CA VAL A 42 -3.90 -1.93 -2.23
C VAL A 42 -3.18 -1.01 -3.21
N THR A 43 -1.85 -0.91 -3.16
CA THR A 43 -1.12 -0.08 -4.13
C THR A 43 0.37 -0.40 -4.23
N LYS A 44 1.01 0.12 -5.29
CA LYS A 44 2.46 0.22 -5.44
C LYS A 44 2.87 1.68 -5.44
N CYS A 45 3.64 2.11 -4.45
CA CYS A 45 4.08 3.50 -4.33
C CYS A 45 5.56 3.64 -4.69
N GLY A 46 5.85 4.39 -5.76
CA GLY A 46 7.21 4.75 -6.17
C GLY A 46 7.44 6.27 -6.24
N THR A 47 6.50 7.08 -5.78
CA THR A 47 6.55 8.55 -5.88
C THR A 47 6.36 9.19 -4.50
N GLY A 48 6.83 10.43 -4.33
CA GLY A 48 6.79 11.14 -3.04
C GLY A 48 8.03 10.95 -2.16
N PHE A 49 8.88 9.98 -2.48
CA PHE A 49 10.20 9.82 -1.84
C PHE A 49 11.18 10.87 -2.35
N THR A 50 11.85 11.56 -1.43
CA THR A 50 13.01 12.41 -1.74
C THR A 50 14.23 11.56 -2.11
N ASP A 51 15.26 12.15 -2.70
CA ASP A 51 16.51 11.43 -3.00
C ASP A 51 17.16 10.89 -1.70
N ASP A 52 17.04 11.63 -0.60
CA ASP A 52 17.49 11.20 0.73
C ASP A 52 16.69 10.00 1.26
N ASP A 53 15.37 9.99 1.07
CA ASP A 53 14.53 8.84 1.42
C ASP A 53 14.96 7.59 0.63
N LEU A 54 15.14 7.75 -0.68
CA LEU A 54 15.54 6.66 -1.57
C LEU A 54 16.92 6.09 -1.22
N ALA A 55 17.83 6.92 -0.72
CA ALA A 55 19.14 6.49 -0.26
C ALA A 55 19.07 5.70 1.07
N LYS A 56 18.16 6.09 1.97
CA LYS A 56 18.00 5.47 3.30
C LYS A 56 17.11 4.23 3.30
N LEU A 57 16.16 4.15 2.36
CA LEU A 57 15.18 3.06 2.24
C LEU A 57 15.80 1.66 2.33
N PRO A 58 16.86 1.32 1.57
CA PRO A 58 17.50 0.00 1.67
C PRO A 58 17.99 -0.32 3.08
N GLN A 59 18.58 0.64 3.78
CA GLN A 59 19.12 0.42 5.14
C GLN A 59 17.99 0.27 6.17
N MET A 60 16.94 1.08 6.05
CA MET A 60 15.77 1.03 6.94
C MET A 60 14.98 -0.28 6.77
N LEU A 61 14.85 -0.77 5.53
CA LEU A 61 14.06 -1.96 5.22
C LEU A 61 14.83 -3.27 5.49
N LYS A 62 16.16 -3.27 5.38
CA LYS A 62 17.02 -4.44 5.55
C LYS A 62 16.71 -5.30 6.78
N PRO A 63 16.45 -4.76 7.99
CA PRO A 63 16.14 -5.56 9.17
C PRO A 63 14.82 -6.34 9.07
N HIS A 64 13.92 -5.91 8.18
CA HIS A 64 12.58 -6.48 8.01
C HIS A 64 12.47 -7.39 6.78
N VAL A 65 13.54 -7.54 6.00
CA VAL A 65 13.53 -8.38 4.81
C VAL A 65 13.39 -9.85 5.19
N ILE A 66 12.45 -10.54 4.53
CA ILE A 66 12.19 -11.96 4.70
C ILE A 66 12.29 -12.68 3.34
N GLY A 67 12.70 -13.95 3.36
CA GLY A 67 12.95 -14.73 2.14
C GLY A 67 11.70 -15.24 1.41
N HIS A 68 10.50 -14.91 1.90
CA HIS A 68 9.22 -15.40 1.40
C HIS A 68 8.11 -14.41 1.76
N ARG A 69 6.96 -14.48 1.08
CA ARG A 69 5.77 -13.71 1.46
C ARG A 69 5.34 -14.06 2.88
N HIS A 70 5.15 -13.03 3.71
CA HIS A 70 4.68 -13.22 5.09
C HIS A 70 3.29 -13.89 5.12
N PRO A 71 2.99 -14.83 6.05
CA PRO A 71 1.69 -15.53 6.09
C PRO A 71 0.48 -14.62 6.23
N ARG A 72 0.63 -13.50 6.97
CA ARG A 72 -0.41 -12.46 7.10
C ARG A 72 -0.51 -11.55 5.89
N VAL A 73 0.28 -11.69 4.83
CA VAL A 73 0.22 -10.83 3.63
C VAL A 73 -0.54 -11.54 2.52
N ASN A 74 -1.67 -10.95 2.11
CA ASN A 74 -2.45 -11.40 0.98
C ASN A 74 -2.12 -10.54 -0.25
N SER A 75 -1.49 -11.14 -1.27
CA SER A 75 -1.08 -10.46 -2.51
C SER A 75 -1.15 -11.42 -3.70
N LEU A 76 -1.69 -10.93 -4.83
CA LEU A 76 -1.54 -11.58 -6.14
C LEU A 76 -0.25 -11.17 -6.85
N LEU A 77 0.36 -10.06 -6.41
CA LEU A 77 1.61 -9.56 -6.94
C LEU A 77 2.78 -10.24 -6.22
N GLU A 78 3.77 -10.67 -7.01
CA GLU A 78 5.04 -11.16 -6.48
C GLU A 78 6.03 -9.98 -6.37
N ALA A 79 6.46 -9.67 -5.16
CA ALA A 79 7.48 -8.64 -4.93
C ALA A 79 8.88 -9.21 -5.14
N ASP A 80 9.83 -8.37 -5.55
CA ASP A 80 11.24 -8.78 -5.68
C ASP A 80 11.84 -9.03 -4.28
N VAL A 81 11.37 -8.28 -3.29
CA VAL A 81 11.76 -8.39 -1.89
C VAL A 81 10.50 -8.41 -1.03
N TRP A 82 10.37 -9.41 -0.17
CA TRP A 82 9.30 -9.50 0.82
C TRP A 82 9.74 -8.90 2.15
N LEU A 83 8.80 -8.26 2.85
CA LEU A 83 9.04 -7.63 4.14
C LEU A 83 8.07 -8.12 5.21
N GLU A 84 8.55 -8.17 6.44
CA GLU A 84 7.72 -8.32 7.63
C GLU A 84 6.81 -7.07 7.77
N PRO A 85 5.47 -7.23 7.89
CA PRO A 85 4.54 -6.12 8.04
C PRO A 85 4.75 -5.38 9.37
N LYS A 86 5.54 -4.30 9.34
CA LYS A 86 5.86 -3.48 10.53
C LYS A 86 5.87 -1.99 10.25
N ILE A 87 6.33 -1.59 9.08
CA ILE A 87 6.52 -0.17 8.75
C ILE A 87 5.23 0.37 8.14
N VAL A 88 4.73 1.46 8.72
CA VAL A 88 3.51 2.15 8.26
C VAL A 88 3.89 3.49 7.64
N LEU A 89 3.38 3.76 6.44
CA LEU A 89 3.59 4.99 5.69
C LEU A 89 2.26 5.72 5.50
N GLU A 90 2.27 7.03 5.66
CA GLU A 90 1.16 7.86 5.23
C GLU A 90 1.25 8.10 3.71
N ILE A 91 0.17 7.76 3.01
CA ILE A 91 0.08 7.79 1.56
C ILE A 91 -1.09 8.68 1.15
N LEU A 92 -0.81 9.60 0.24
CA LEU A 92 -1.83 10.35 -0.47
C LEU A 92 -2.21 9.61 -1.75
N GLY A 93 -3.52 9.49 -2.00
CA GLY A 93 -4.08 8.92 -3.23
C GLY A 93 -5.00 9.91 -3.92
N ALA A 94 -5.13 9.82 -5.25
CA ALA A 94 -6.04 10.70 -6.00
C ALA A 94 -7.47 10.13 -6.06
N GLU A 95 -7.60 8.81 -6.15
CA GLU A 95 -8.87 8.09 -6.20
C GLU A 95 -8.67 6.61 -5.87
N ILE A 96 -9.76 5.93 -5.52
CA ILE A 96 -9.81 4.47 -5.38
C ILE A 96 -10.55 3.88 -6.58
N THR A 97 -10.01 2.82 -7.16
CA THR A 97 -10.57 2.13 -8.33
C THR A 97 -10.59 0.62 -8.17
N LEU A 98 -11.44 -0.05 -8.93
CA LEU A 98 -11.40 -1.52 -9.05
C LEU A 98 -10.06 -1.97 -9.65
N SER A 99 -9.50 -3.03 -9.09
CA SER A 99 -8.23 -3.60 -9.50
C SER A 99 -8.30 -5.12 -9.63
N PRO A 100 -7.80 -5.71 -10.73
CA PRO A 100 -7.71 -7.16 -10.86
C PRO A 100 -6.47 -7.76 -10.17
N ILE A 101 -5.52 -6.94 -9.73
CA ILE A 101 -4.20 -7.38 -9.21
C ILE A 101 -3.98 -7.08 -7.74
N HIS A 102 -4.80 -6.21 -7.15
CA HIS A 102 -4.74 -5.87 -5.73
C HIS A 102 -5.86 -6.58 -4.98
N THR A 103 -5.54 -7.04 -3.77
CA THR A 103 -6.34 -7.98 -2.99
C THR A 103 -7.20 -7.30 -1.94
N CYS A 104 -6.96 -6.02 -1.64
CA CYS A 104 -7.78 -5.23 -0.74
C CYS A 104 -9.25 -5.29 -1.17
N ALA A 105 -10.13 -5.74 -0.29
CA ALA A 105 -11.57 -5.89 -0.56
C ALA A 105 -11.89 -6.74 -1.80
N MET A 106 -11.07 -7.77 -2.08
CA MET A 106 -11.29 -8.67 -3.22
C MET A 106 -12.68 -9.30 -3.18
N ASN A 107 -13.38 -9.24 -4.32
CA ASN A 107 -14.76 -9.71 -4.51
C ASN A 107 -15.85 -8.94 -3.74
N ALA A 108 -15.50 -7.94 -2.93
CA ALA A 108 -16.48 -7.23 -2.10
C ALA A 108 -17.39 -6.29 -2.92
N ILE A 109 -16.83 -5.64 -3.94
CA ILE A 109 -17.57 -4.70 -4.81
C ILE A 109 -17.95 -5.35 -6.15
N ARG A 110 -16.98 -6.01 -6.78
CA ARG A 110 -17.14 -6.70 -8.05
C ARG A 110 -16.40 -8.02 -7.99
N GLN A 111 -17.08 -9.11 -8.36
CA GLN A 111 -16.45 -10.42 -8.44
C GLN A 111 -15.22 -10.40 -9.35
N GLY A 112 -14.10 -10.95 -8.88
CA GLY A 112 -12.80 -10.96 -9.58
C GLY A 112 -12.04 -9.64 -9.51
N SER A 113 -12.40 -8.72 -8.61
CA SER A 113 -11.68 -7.46 -8.43
C SER A 113 -11.58 -7.07 -6.95
N GLY A 114 -10.42 -6.56 -6.55
CA GLY A 114 -10.24 -5.80 -5.34
C GLY A 114 -10.24 -4.30 -5.62
N LEU A 115 -9.74 -3.53 -4.66
CA LEU A 115 -9.60 -2.08 -4.73
C LEU A 115 -8.12 -1.70 -4.81
N ALA A 116 -7.85 -0.58 -5.49
CA ALA A 116 -6.52 0.00 -5.54
C ALA A 116 -6.56 1.52 -5.46
N ILE A 117 -5.54 2.08 -4.80
CA ILE A 117 -5.32 3.53 -4.75
C ILE A 117 -4.50 3.96 -5.96
N ARG A 118 -5.04 4.90 -6.74
CA ARG A 118 -4.37 5.46 -7.92
C ARG A 118 -3.58 6.71 -7.58
N PHE A 119 -2.49 6.87 -8.34
CA PHE A 119 -1.50 7.94 -8.17
C PHE A 119 -0.99 8.06 -6.73
N PRO A 120 -0.57 6.93 -6.09
CA PRO A 120 -0.10 6.95 -4.72
C PRO A 120 1.19 7.76 -4.60
N ARG A 121 1.23 8.64 -3.60
CA ARG A 121 2.39 9.45 -3.26
C ARG A 121 2.66 9.33 -1.77
N PHE A 122 3.89 8.98 -1.42
CA PHE A 122 4.36 9.08 -0.04
C PHE A 122 4.42 10.54 0.40
N THR A 123 3.88 10.85 1.59
CA THR A 123 3.79 12.24 2.06
C THR A 123 5.08 12.74 2.72
N GLY A 124 6.02 11.83 3.02
CA GLY A 124 7.18 12.12 3.87
C GLY A 124 6.98 11.66 5.32
N ASN A 125 5.76 11.25 5.70
CA ASN A 125 5.44 10.88 7.07
C ASN A 125 5.50 9.35 7.28
N TYR A 126 6.53 8.91 7.99
CA TYR A 126 6.63 7.54 8.52
C TYR A 126 5.86 7.48 9.84
N ARG A 127 4.81 6.65 9.90
CA ARG A 127 3.91 6.56 11.05
C ARG A 127 4.51 5.68 12.15
N ILE A 128 5.57 6.18 12.78
CA ILE A 128 6.25 5.53 13.92
C ILE A 128 5.37 5.45 15.18
N ASP A 129 4.27 6.21 15.19
CA ASP A 129 3.24 6.22 16.22
C ASP A 129 2.22 5.08 16.06
N LYS A 130 2.27 4.33 14.96
CA LYS A 130 1.30 3.27 14.63
C LYS A 130 1.96 1.89 14.55
N ALA A 131 1.29 0.88 15.10
CA ALA A 131 1.57 -0.51 14.76
C ALA A 131 1.00 -0.84 13.37
N ALA A 132 1.42 -1.97 12.80
CA ALA A 132 0.90 -2.42 11.49
C ALA A 132 -0.62 -2.64 11.53
N GLU A 133 -1.14 -3.13 12.65
CA GLU A 133 -2.56 -3.36 12.91
C GLU A 133 -3.38 -2.06 13.07
N ASP A 134 -2.72 -0.91 13.31
CA ASP A 134 -3.35 0.42 13.38
C ASP A 134 -3.41 1.15 12.02
N ALA A 135 -2.97 0.47 10.96
CA ALA A 135 -3.05 0.96 9.59
C ALA A 135 -4.51 1.12 9.14
N THR A 136 -4.72 1.88 8.07
CA THR A 136 -6.03 2.00 7.44
C THR A 136 -6.55 0.62 7.06
N THR A 137 -7.79 0.37 7.43
CA THR A 137 -8.44 -0.93 7.29
C THR A 137 -9.04 -1.13 5.92
N THR A 138 -9.21 -2.38 5.50
CA THR A 138 -9.94 -2.73 4.27
C THR A 138 -11.34 -2.12 4.25
N ASN A 139 -12.04 -2.11 5.38
CA ASN A 139 -13.38 -1.53 5.49
C ASN A 139 -13.36 -0.01 5.28
N GLU A 140 -12.39 0.71 5.84
CA GLU A 140 -12.22 2.15 5.59
C GLU A 140 -11.95 2.42 4.10
N ILE A 141 -11.11 1.62 3.43
CA ILE A 141 -10.87 1.74 1.98
C ILE A 141 -12.18 1.54 1.18
N VAL A 142 -13.00 0.56 1.56
CA VAL A 142 -14.31 0.32 0.92
C VAL A 142 -15.24 1.52 1.14
N GLU A 143 -15.33 2.06 2.34
CA GLU A 143 -16.14 3.24 2.63
C GLU A 143 -15.71 4.46 1.82
N MET A 144 -14.40 4.70 1.71
CA MET A 144 -13.84 5.79 0.91
C MET A 144 -14.22 5.63 -0.57
N TYR A 145 -14.13 4.41 -1.11
CA TYR A 145 -14.56 4.12 -2.47
C TYR A 145 -16.06 4.38 -2.68
N GLN A 146 -16.92 3.94 -1.77
CA GLN A 146 -18.36 4.18 -1.86
C GLN A 146 -18.71 5.67 -1.77
N LYS A 147 -18.05 6.42 -0.89
CA LYS A 147 -18.19 7.88 -0.77
C LYS A 147 -17.78 8.58 -2.07
N GLN A 148 -16.71 8.12 -2.72
CA GLN A 148 -16.27 8.64 -4.02
C GLN A 148 -17.35 8.45 -5.09
N LEU A 149 -17.95 7.25 -5.19
CA LEU A 149 -19.02 6.99 -6.16
C LEU A 149 -20.25 7.87 -5.95
N LYS A 150 -20.66 8.10 -4.68
CA LYS A 150 -21.79 8.98 -4.35
C LYS A 150 -21.52 10.42 -4.82
N LYS A 151 -20.35 10.97 -4.53
CA LYS A 151 -19.96 12.32 -4.98
C LYS A 151 -20.00 12.46 -6.49
N ILE A 152 -19.56 11.44 -7.24
CA ILE A 152 -19.60 11.45 -8.71
C ILE A 152 -21.04 11.42 -9.23
N ALA A 153 -21.94 10.68 -8.59
CA ALA A 153 -23.35 10.61 -8.99
C ALA A 153 -24.13 11.91 -8.70
N GLU A 154 -23.67 12.69 -7.72
CA GLU A 154 -24.27 13.97 -7.31
C GLU A 154 -23.69 15.19 -8.06
N SER A 155 -22.62 15.00 -8.84
CA SER A 155 -21.93 16.04 -9.64
C SER A 155 -22.44 16.05 -11.08
#